data_AF-A0A961K425-F1
#
_entry.id   AF-A0A961K425-F1
#
_cell.length_a   1.000
_cell.length_b   1.000
_cell.length_c   1.000
_cell.angle_alpha   90.00
_cell.angle_beta   90.00
_cell.angle_gamma   90.00
#
_symmetry.space_group_name_H-M   'P 1'
#
loop_
_entity.id
_entity.type
_entity.pdbx_description
1 polymer ?
#
loop_
_entity_poly.entity_id
_entity_poly.type
_entity_poly.pdbx_seq_one_letter_code
_entity_poly.pdbx_strand_id
1 'polypeptide(L)'
;MAYQAKGRDPIFDSTTQALIERRGKELIGLALLALAVGFAMLIWSYSPDDPGLLAATEGPTRNLLGPLGAAIASPLAVVIGKGAWGIVVGLAAWGLRFVTHVGETRALGRALFVPLAIAVGAVLASTQLPGPGWSHAFGLGGLFGDTVLGALLALLPGSPAVGLKLLTVVVFFATLYLGGFALGVNLRELRNAGRYMLGGTILAYAGVLKLAGTGMRGAARGAMTGAATGVGALKTRAAERRADRVARAEAQAEFEPETFAAPPPLKVRRAEAAGHYDEPPVTRP
;
A
#
# COMPACT_ATOMS: atom_id res chain seq x y z
N MET A 1 46.73 -31.57 -41.30
CA MET A 1 46.84 -30.09 -41.46
C MET A 1 45.43 -29.55 -41.62
N ALA A 2 44.85 -29.00 -40.56
CA ALA A 2 43.46 -28.52 -40.57
C ALA A 2 43.40 -27.10 -41.13
N TYR A 3 42.53 -26.92 -42.12
CA TYR A 3 42.24 -25.66 -42.82
C TYR A 3 41.99 -24.52 -41.83
N GLN A 4 42.93 -23.56 -41.74
CA GLN A 4 42.59 -22.23 -41.21
C GLN A 4 41.67 -21.56 -42.22
N ALA A 5 40.39 -21.43 -41.89
CA ALA A 5 39.48 -20.57 -42.61
C ALA A 5 40.05 -19.15 -42.54
N LYS A 6 40.51 -18.64 -43.69
CA LYS A 6 41.02 -17.29 -43.91
C LYS A 6 39.96 -16.29 -43.42
N GLY A 7 40.19 -15.72 -42.24
CA GLY A 7 39.37 -14.66 -41.68
C GLY A 7 39.35 -13.51 -42.68
N ARG A 8 38.17 -13.23 -43.24
CA ARG A 8 37.97 -12.05 -44.07
C ARG A 8 38.15 -10.85 -43.15
N ASP A 9 39.01 -9.91 -43.53
CA ASP A 9 39.20 -8.69 -42.76
C ASP A 9 37.83 -8.03 -42.52
N PRO A 10 37.46 -7.74 -41.27
CA PRO A 10 36.18 -7.13 -40.96
C PRO A 10 36.03 -5.80 -41.72
N ILE A 11 34.88 -5.58 -42.35
CA ILE A 11 34.58 -4.35 -43.12
C ILE A 11 34.62 -3.10 -42.22
N PHE A 12 34.49 -3.28 -40.90
CA PHE A 12 34.61 -2.24 -39.89
C PHE A 12 35.69 -2.63 -38.87
N ASP A 13 36.39 -1.64 -38.34
CA ASP A 13 37.25 -1.83 -37.19
C ASP A 13 36.44 -2.34 -35.99
N SER A 14 37.06 -3.20 -35.16
CA SER A 14 36.40 -3.83 -33.99
C SER A 14 35.76 -2.81 -33.03
N THR A 15 36.29 -1.59 -32.96
CA THR A 15 35.76 -0.48 -32.18
C THR A 15 34.44 0.06 -32.75
N THR A 16 34.35 0.29 -34.06
CA THR A 16 33.08 0.67 -34.72
C THR A 16 32.03 -0.42 -34.60
N GLN A 17 32.39 -1.69 -34.77
CA GLN A 17 31.45 -2.80 -34.64
C GLN A 17 30.87 -2.90 -33.21
N ALA A 18 31.72 -2.78 -32.18
CA ALA A 18 31.27 -2.78 -30.79
C ALA A 18 30.37 -1.58 -30.46
N LEU A 19 30.63 -0.41 -31.06
CA LEU A 19 29.79 0.78 -30.88
C LEU A 19 28.41 0.59 -31.51
N ILE A 20 28.35 0.05 -32.73
CA ILE A 20 27.09 -0.26 -33.43
C ILE A 20 26.29 -1.31 -32.65
N GLU A 21 26.94 -2.37 -32.17
CA GLU A 21 26.28 -3.41 -31.38
C GLU A 21 25.69 -2.84 -30.08
N ARG A 22 26.45 -1.98 -29.37
CA ARG A 22 26.00 -1.34 -28.14
C ARG A 22 24.77 -0.45 -28.37
N ARG A 23 24.82 0.41 -29.40
CA ARG A 23 23.72 1.33 -29.73
C ARG A 23 22.50 0.59 -30.29
N GLY A 24 22.71 -0.46 -31.08
CA GLY A 24 21.63 -1.30 -31.59
C GLY A 24 20.84 -1.95 -30.45
N LYS A 25 21.52 -2.45 -29.42
CA LYS A 25 20.89 -3.02 -28.23
C LYS A 25 20.13 -1.97 -27.40
N GLU A 26 20.69 -0.77 -27.26
CA GLU A 26 19.98 0.35 -26.60
C GLU A 26 18.68 0.69 -27.34
N LEU A 27 18.71 0.75 -28.68
CA LEU A 27 17.51 1.01 -29.50
C LEU A 27 16.45 -0.08 -29.35
N ILE A 28 16.85 -1.35 -29.36
CA ILE A 28 15.93 -2.47 -29.08
C ILE A 28 15.32 -2.31 -27.69
N GLY A 29 16.14 -1.97 -26.69
CA GLY A 29 15.67 -1.74 -25.33
C GLY A 29 14.64 -0.61 -25.22
N LEU A 30 14.91 0.53 -25.88
CA LEU A 30 13.98 1.66 -25.95
C LEU A 30 12.68 1.30 -26.67
N ALA A 31 12.76 0.54 -27.77
CA ALA A 31 11.58 0.06 -28.49
C ALA A 31 10.72 -0.86 -27.61
N LEU A 32 11.34 -1.78 -26.85
CA LEU A 32 10.62 -2.63 -25.89
C LEU A 32 9.96 -1.82 -24.77
N LEU A 33 10.62 -0.78 -24.26
CA LEU A 33 10.04 0.12 -23.26
C LEU A 33 8.85 0.91 -23.82
N ALA A 34 8.96 1.42 -25.05
CA ALA A 34 7.85 2.10 -25.73
C ALA A 34 6.66 1.16 -25.92
N LEU A 35 6.91 -0.09 -26.34
CA LEU A 35 5.88 -1.13 -26.42
C LEU A 35 5.27 -1.43 -25.05
N ALA A 36 6.07 -1.51 -23.99
CA ALA A 36 5.57 -1.73 -22.63
C ALA A 36 4.58 -0.62 -22.21
N VAL A 37 4.90 0.65 -22.52
CA VAL A 37 4.01 1.79 -22.25
C VAL A 37 2.73 1.68 -23.09
N GLY A 38 2.82 1.31 -24.37
CA GLY A 38 1.66 1.09 -25.23
C GLY A 38 0.75 -0.02 -24.70
N PHE A 39 1.31 -1.16 -24.30
CA PHE A 39 0.57 -2.25 -23.67
C PHE A 39 -0.01 -1.86 -22.30
N ALA A 40 0.69 -1.06 -21.52
CA ALA A 40 0.17 -0.55 -20.25
C ALA A 40 -1.04 0.35 -20.50
N MET A 41 -0.96 1.28 -21.46
CA MET A 41 -2.08 2.15 -21.83
C MET A 41 -3.29 1.33 -22.30
N LEU A 42 -3.10 0.40 -23.24
CA LEU A 42 -4.23 -0.37 -23.80
C LEU A 42 -4.90 -1.27 -22.76
N ILE A 43 -4.14 -1.90 -21.86
CA ILE A 43 -4.69 -2.76 -20.80
C ILE A 43 -5.34 -1.92 -19.70
N TRP A 44 -4.74 -0.77 -19.36
CA TRP A 44 -5.27 0.13 -18.33
C TRP A 44 -6.59 0.78 -18.77
N SER A 45 -6.67 1.23 -20.02
CA SER A 45 -7.88 1.84 -20.58
C SER A 45 -8.85 0.83 -21.18
N TYR A 46 -8.76 -0.45 -20.80
CA TYR A 46 -9.69 -1.46 -21.26
C TYR A 46 -11.12 -1.18 -20.74
N SER A 47 -12.10 -1.25 -21.64
CA SER A 47 -13.52 -1.18 -21.33
C SER A 47 -14.25 -2.36 -21.97
N PRO A 48 -15.12 -3.09 -21.24
CA PRO A 48 -15.96 -4.15 -21.81
C PRO A 48 -16.92 -3.65 -22.89
N ASP A 49 -17.29 -2.36 -22.82
CA ASP A 49 -18.21 -1.72 -23.77
C ASP A 49 -17.54 -1.31 -25.09
N ASP A 50 -16.20 -1.38 -25.18
CA ASP A 50 -15.49 -0.94 -26.38
C ASP A 50 -15.80 -1.85 -27.59
N PRO A 51 -15.97 -1.29 -28.80
CA PRO A 51 -16.06 -2.08 -30.02
C PRO A 51 -14.76 -2.86 -30.19
N GLY A 52 -14.85 -4.19 -30.27
CA GLY A 52 -13.68 -5.06 -30.31
C GLY A 52 -13.94 -6.30 -31.15
N LEU A 53 -12.87 -7.04 -31.46
CA LEU A 53 -12.95 -8.25 -32.29
C LEU A 53 -13.94 -9.30 -31.75
N LEU A 54 -14.18 -9.28 -30.43
CA LEU A 54 -15.05 -10.19 -29.71
C LEU A 54 -16.35 -9.53 -29.20
N ALA A 55 -16.54 -8.23 -29.45
CA ALA A 55 -17.69 -7.47 -28.97
C ALA A 55 -18.50 -6.92 -30.16
N ALA A 56 -19.78 -7.30 -30.23
CA ALA A 56 -20.73 -6.83 -31.24
C ALA A 56 -21.33 -5.46 -30.89
N THR A 57 -20.58 -4.62 -30.16
CA THR A 57 -21.00 -3.29 -29.75
C THR A 57 -20.58 -2.27 -30.80
N GLU A 58 -21.51 -1.43 -31.24
CA GLU A 58 -21.23 -0.24 -32.03
C GLU A 58 -21.20 0.99 -31.09
N GLY A 59 -20.12 1.75 -31.11
CA GLY A 59 -19.98 2.93 -30.24
C GLY A 59 -18.59 3.57 -30.26
N PRO A 60 -18.43 4.75 -29.64
CA PRO A 60 -17.14 5.42 -29.55
C PRO A 60 -16.18 4.65 -28.64
N THR A 61 -14.97 4.36 -29.14
CA THR A 61 -13.94 3.65 -28.38
C THR A 61 -13.41 4.49 -27.22
N ARG A 62 -13.38 3.91 -26.01
CA ARG A 62 -12.83 4.54 -24.81
C ARG A 62 -11.33 4.24 -24.61
N ASN A 63 -10.81 3.20 -25.26
CA ASN A 63 -9.40 2.87 -25.19
C ASN A 63 -8.51 4.04 -25.67
N LEU A 64 -7.44 4.33 -24.92
CA LEU A 64 -6.53 5.45 -25.21
C LEU A 64 -5.81 5.31 -26.55
N LEU A 65 -5.61 4.08 -27.04
CA LEU A 65 -5.02 3.82 -28.36
C LEU A 65 -6.08 3.66 -29.46
N GLY A 66 -7.32 4.06 -29.19
CA GLY A 66 -8.44 4.00 -30.13
C GLY A 66 -8.88 2.56 -30.47
N PRO A 67 -9.54 2.35 -31.62
CA PRO A 67 -10.13 1.07 -32.01
C PRO A 67 -9.13 -0.09 -32.05
N LEU A 68 -7.89 0.16 -32.47
CA LEU A 68 -6.84 -0.87 -32.50
C LEU A 68 -6.47 -1.32 -31.09
N GLY A 69 -6.37 -0.38 -30.15
CA GLY A 69 -6.12 -0.68 -28.74
C GLY A 69 -7.22 -1.54 -28.13
N ALA A 70 -8.48 -1.19 -28.39
CA ALA A 70 -9.65 -1.98 -27.95
C ALA A 70 -9.66 -3.38 -28.56
N ALA A 71 -9.37 -3.50 -29.86
CA ALA A 71 -9.34 -4.78 -30.57
C ALA A 71 -8.28 -5.75 -30.01
N ILE A 72 -7.16 -5.24 -29.50
CA ILE A 72 -6.11 -6.05 -28.84
C ILE A 72 -6.42 -6.28 -27.36
N ALA A 73 -6.89 -5.25 -26.66
CA ALA A 73 -7.16 -5.33 -25.21
C ALA A 73 -8.29 -6.32 -24.89
N SER A 74 -9.32 -6.37 -25.73
CA SER A 74 -10.48 -7.24 -25.54
C SER A 74 -10.13 -8.74 -25.42
N PRO A 75 -9.45 -9.38 -26.40
CA PRO A 75 -9.05 -10.78 -26.26
C PRO A 75 -8.06 -11.01 -25.12
N LEU A 76 -7.15 -10.07 -24.82
CA LEU A 76 -6.24 -10.21 -23.69
C LEU A 76 -7.00 -10.25 -22.35
N ALA A 77 -7.97 -9.34 -22.17
CA ALA A 77 -8.80 -9.30 -20.97
C ALA A 77 -9.66 -10.57 -20.84
N VAL A 78 -10.22 -11.08 -21.93
CA VAL A 78 -11.04 -12.30 -21.91
C VAL A 78 -10.20 -13.56 -21.67
N VAL A 79 -9.08 -13.72 -22.36
CA VAL A 79 -8.30 -14.96 -22.31
C VAL A 79 -7.48 -15.04 -21.02
N ILE A 80 -6.71 -14.00 -20.70
CA ILE A 80 -5.73 -14.03 -19.58
C ILE A 80 -6.00 -12.98 -18.49
N GLY A 81 -7.04 -12.16 -18.63
CA GLY A 81 -7.45 -11.18 -17.62
C GLY A 81 -6.31 -10.26 -17.16
N LYS A 82 -6.17 -10.11 -15.84
CA LYS A 82 -5.08 -9.37 -15.19
C LYS A 82 -3.71 -9.99 -15.42
N GLY A 83 -3.63 -11.25 -15.85
CA GLY A 83 -2.38 -11.88 -16.31
C GLY A 83 -1.74 -11.13 -17.49
N ALA A 84 -2.52 -10.39 -18.28
CA ALA A 84 -2.03 -9.56 -19.38
C ALA A 84 -0.98 -8.51 -18.93
N TRP A 85 -1.01 -8.06 -17.67
CA TRP A 85 0.03 -7.18 -17.11
C TRP A 85 1.42 -7.82 -17.12
N GLY A 86 1.52 -9.14 -17.15
CA GLY A 86 2.79 -9.84 -17.33
C GLY A 86 3.47 -9.53 -18.67
N ILE A 87 2.71 -9.16 -19.71
CA ILE A 87 3.27 -8.67 -20.99
C ILE A 87 4.01 -7.36 -20.77
N VAL A 88 3.37 -6.41 -20.06
CA VAL A 88 3.96 -5.09 -19.73
C VAL A 88 5.23 -5.28 -18.92
N VAL A 89 5.18 -6.11 -17.86
CA VAL A 89 6.33 -6.39 -16.99
C VAL A 89 7.47 -7.06 -17.78
N GLY A 90 7.14 -8.03 -18.65
CA GLY A 90 8.12 -8.71 -19.50
C GLY A 90 8.83 -7.75 -20.46
N LEU A 91 8.05 -6.94 -21.20
CA LEU A 91 8.58 -5.93 -22.12
C LEU A 91 9.42 -4.88 -21.39
N ALA A 92 8.92 -4.36 -20.25
CA ALA A 92 9.61 -3.34 -19.48
C ALA A 92 10.93 -3.85 -18.88
N ALA A 93 10.93 -5.06 -18.30
CA ALA A 93 12.11 -5.64 -17.69
C ALA A 93 13.21 -5.93 -18.73
N TRP A 94 12.85 -6.53 -19.87
CA TRP A 94 13.81 -6.78 -20.94
C TRP A 94 14.27 -5.48 -21.61
N GLY A 95 13.35 -4.55 -21.84
CA GLY A 95 13.68 -3.22 -22.35
C GLY A 95 14.72 -2.50 -21.47
N LEU A 96 14.50 -2.50 -20.15
CA LEU A 96 15.45 -1.92 -19.20
C LEU A 96 16.79 -2.67 -19.19
N ARG A 97 16.79 -4.00 -19.26
CA ARG A 97 18.03 -4.80 -19.33
C ARG A 97 18.85 -4.52 -20.59
N PHE A 98 18.19 -4.31 -21.73
CA PHE A 98 18.86 -3.94 -22.99
C PHE A 98 19.42 -2.51 -22.94
N VAL A 99 18.67 -1.55 -22.38
CA VAL A 99 19.16 -0.16 -22.22
C VAL A 99 20.34 -0.08 -21.23
N THR A 100 20.31 -0.89 -20.17
CA THR A 100 21.36 -0.90 -19.14
C THR A 100 22.52 -1.87 -19.43
N HIS A 101 22.42 -2.66 -20.51
CA HIS A 101 23.35 -3.74 -20.87
C HIS A 101 23.55 -4.79 -19.77
N VAL A 102 22.56 -4.98 -18.88
CA VAL A 102 22.65 -5.92 -17.76
C VAL A 102 21.97 -7.25 -18.09
N GLY A 103 22.77 -8.25 -18.46
CA GLY A 103 22.30 -9.63 -18.65
C GLY A 103 21.54 -9.87 -19.96
N GLU A 104 21.71 -8.98 -20.95
CA GLU A 104 21.13 -9.05 -22.29
C GLU A 104 21.43 -10.36 -23.05
N THR A 105 22.57 -11.00 -22.78
CA THR A 105 22.97 -12.27 -23.44
C THR A 105 22.01 -13.42 -23.15
N ARG A 106 21.22 -13.31 -22.07
CA ARG A 106 20.26 -14.34 -21.64
C ARG A 106 18.85 -14.07 -22.16
N ALA A 107 18.65 -12.96 -22.89
CA ALA A 107 17.33 -12.52 -23.35
C ALA A 107 16.61 -13.59 -24.17
N LEU A 108 17.26 -14.10 -25.22
CA LEU A 108 16.62 -15.08 -26.11
C LEU A 108 16.22 -16.37 -25.38
N GLY A 109 17.10 -16.91 -24.53
CA GLY A 109 16.82 -18.14 -23.79
C GLY A 109 15.73 -17.98 -22.72
N ARG A 110 15.48 -16.78 -22.23
CA ARG A 110 14.51 -16.50 -21.15
C ARG A 110 13.21 -15.89 -21.66
N ALA A 111 13.23 -15.20 -22.79
CA ALA A 111 12.05 -14.66 -23.45
C ALA A 111 11.03 -15.74 -23.80
N LEU A 112 11.49 -16.96 -24.14
CA LEU A 112 10.63 -18.11 -24.41
C LEU A 112 9.75 -18.51 -23.20
N PHE A 113 10.16 -18.18 -21.98
CA PHE A 113 9.43 -18.49 -20.76
C PHE A 113 8.47 -17.37 -20.34
N VAL A 114 8.50 -16.20 -21.00
CA VAL A 114 7.60 -15.09 -20.68
C VAL A 114 6.12 -15.47 -20.87
N PRO A 115 5.69 -16.09 -22.00
CA PRO A 115 4.30 -16.53 -22.15
C PRO A 115 3.89 -17.56 -21.08
N LEU A 116 4.81 -18.46 -20.69
CA LEU A 116 4.53 -19.44 -19.65
C LEU A 116 4.39 -18.79 -18.27
N ALA A 117 5.23 -17.80 -17.95
CA ALA A 117 5.10 -17.02 -16.73
C ALA A 117 3.79 -16.23 -16.68
N ILE A 118 3.35 -15.67 -17.82
CA ILE A 118 2.05 -14.99 -17.96
C ILE A 118 0.90 -15.98 -17.71
N ALA A 119 0.96 -17.17 -18.31
CA ALA A 119 -0.04 -18.22 -18.13
C ALA A 119 -0.17 -18.62 -16.65
N VAL A 120 0.94 -18.89 -15.97
CA VAL A 120 0.94 -19.21 -14.52
C VAL A 120 0.46 -18.00 -13.69
N GLY A 121 0.81 -16.78 -14.08
CA GLY A 121 0.30 -15.55 -13.47
C GLY A 121 -1.21 -15.36 -13.63
N ALA A 122 -1.79 -15.75 -14.77
CA ALA A 122 -3.23 -15.76 -14.98
C ALA A 122 -3.93 -16.78 -14.06
N VAL A 123 -3.36 -17.98 -13.90
CA VAL A 123 -3.87 -18.97 -12.92
C VAL A 123 -3.83 -18.39 -11.51
N LEU A 124 -2.74 -17.73 -11.11
CA LEU A 124 -2.63 -17.07 -9.80
C LEU A 124 -3.72 -16.00 -9.63
N ALA A 125 -3.94 -15.16 -10.63
CA ALA A 125 -4.97 -14.13 -10.59
C ALA A 125 -6.38 -14.73 -10.41
N SER A 126 -6.65 -15.89 -11.01
CA SER A 126 -7.93 -16.60 -10.87
C SER A 126 -8.22 -17.09 -9.45
N THR A 127 -7.17 -17.27 -8.64
CA THR A 127 -7.35 -17.63 -7.21
C THR A 127 -7.79 -16.44 -6.34
N GLN A 128 -7.76 -15.22 -6.88
CA GLN A 128 -8.11 -14.00 -6.16
C GLN A 128 -9.55 -13.60 -6.44
N LEU A 129 -10.21 -13.06 -5.43
CA LEU A 129 -11.59 -12.61 -5.55
C LEU A 129 -11.64 -11.31 -6.38
N PRO A 130 -12.48 -11.23 -7.43
CA PRO A 130 -12.68 -9.98 -8.16
C PRO A 130 -13.26 -8.89 -7.25
N GLY A 131 -12.76 -7.66 -7.40
CA GLY A 131 -13.25 -6.51 -6.64
C GLY A 131 -14.58 -5.96 -7.14
N PRO A 132 -15.23 -5.05 -6.39
CA PRO A 132 -16.44 -4.36 -6.82
C PRO A 132 -16.14 -3.54 -8.09
N GLY A 133 -16.76 -3.92 -9.22
CA GLY A 133 -16.51 -3.32 -10.53
C GLY A 133 -15.98 -4.27 -11.60
N TRP A 134 -15.63 -5.52 -11.23
CA TRP A 134 -15.36 -6.56 -12.22
C TRP A 134 -16.69 -7.14 -12.74
N SER A 135 -17.08 -6.74 -13.96
CA SER A 135 -18.37 -7.09 -14.57
C SER A 135 -18.35 -8.38 -15.39
N HIS A 136 -17.20 -9.04 -15.50
CA HIS A 136 -17.07 -10.28 -16.26
C HIS A 136 -17.55 -11.49 -15.48
N ALA A 137 -18.11 -12.48 -16.20
CA ALA A 137 -18.51 -13.77 -15.62
C ALA A 137 -17.31 -14.67 -15.25
N PHE A 138 -16.12 -14.36 -15.77
CA PHE A 138 -14.86 -15.04 -15.44
C PHE A 138 -14.07 -14.25 -14.38
N GLY A 139 -13.17 -14.92 -13.66
CA GLY A 139 -12.30 -14.37 -12.64
C GLY A 139 -11.18 -13.48 -13.17
N LEU A 140 -10.34 -12.99 -12.27
CA LEU A 140 -9.28 -12.02 -12.62
C LEU A 140 -8.21 -12.59 -13.55
N GLY A 141 -8.10 -13.91 -13.70
CA GLY A 141 -7.17 -14.55 -14.64
C GLY A 141 -7.73 -14.83 -16.03
N GLY A 142 -8.94 -14.35 -16.32
CA GLY A 142 -9.61 -14.65 -17.58
C GLY A 142 -10.05 -16.11 -17.70
N LEU A 143 -10.61 -16.46 -18.84
CA LEU A 143 -11.12 -17.80 -19.11
C LEU A 143 -10.02 -18.86 -19.02
N PHE A 144 -8.79 -18.55 -19.45
CA PHE A 144 -7.66 -19.48 -19.35
C PHE A 144 -7.31 -19.80 -17.90
N GLY A 145 -7.16 -18.77 -17.05
CA GLY A 145 -6.79 -18.96 -15.67
C GLY A 145 -7.86 -19.74 -14.89
N ASP A 146 -9.14 -19.43 -15.11
CA ASP A 146 -10.27 -20.09 -14.47
C ASP A 146 -10.40 -21.55 -14.90
N THR A 147 -10.23 -21.84 -16.19
CA THR A 147 -10.33 -23.22 -16.72
C THR A 147 -9.19 -24.10 -16.20
N VAL A 148 -7.96 -23.57 -16.17
CA VAL A 148 -6.81 -24.30 -15.61
C VAL A 148 -6.98 -24.49 -14.10
N LEU A 149 -7.38 -23.46 -13.37
CA LEU A 149 -7.62 -23.57 -11.92
C LEU A 149 -8.73 -24.58 -11.62
N GLY A 150 -9.84 -24.54 -12.37
CA GLY A 150 -10.93 -25.50 -12.26
C GLY A 150 -10.49 -26.94 -12.54
N ALA A 151 -9.69 -27.15 -13.59
CA ALA A 151 -9.12 -28.45 -13.91
C ALA A 151 -8.19 -28.97 -12.80
N LEU A 152 -7.33 -28.12 -12.24
CA LEU A 152 -6.45 -28.47 -11.13
C LEU A 152 -7.27 -28.85 -9.89
N LEU A 153 -8.31 -28.08 -9.56
CA LEU A 153 -9.18 -28.37 -8.42
C LEU A 153 -9.95 -29.69 -8.61
N ALA A 154 -10.37 -30.02 -9.83
CA ALA A 154 -11.06 -31.28 -10.13
C ALA A 154 -10.17 -32.52 -9.92
N LEU A 155 -8.84 -32.37 -10.02
CA LEU A 155 -7.87 -33.44 -9.76
C LEU A 155 -7.55 -33.59 -8.27
N LEU A 156 -7.80 -32.57 -7.44
CA LEU A 156 -7.49 -32.62 -6.02
C LEU A 156 -8.59 -33.37 -5.25
N PRO A 157 -8.26 -34.44 -4.51
CA PRO A 157 -9.22 -35.07 -3.62
C PRO A 157 -9.51 -34.19 -2.41
N GLY A 158 -10.78 -34.12 -2.01
CA GLY A 158 -11.21 -33.46 -0.76
C GLY A 158 -11.97 -32.15 -0.98
N SER A 159 -11.87 -31.24 0.01
CA SER A 159 -12.64 -29.98 0.00
C SER A 159 -12.08 -28.96 -0.99
N PRO A 160 -12.91 -28.40 -1.89
CA PRO A 160 -12.48 -27.34 -2.82
C PRO A 160 -11.86 -26.12 -2.10
N ALA A 161 -12.32 -25.80 -0.89
CA ALA A 161 -11.80 -24.67 -0.11
C ALA A 161 -10.35 -24.89 0.36
N VAL A 162 -9.99 -26.14 0.70
CA VAL A 162 -8.61 -26.48 1.08
C VAL A 162 -7.75 -26.58 -0.18
N GLY A 163 -8.27 -27.21 -1.24
CA GLY A 163 -7.59 -27.31 -2.54
C GLY A 163 -7.22 -25.95 -3.11
N LEU A 164 -8.15 -24.98 -3.07
CA LEU A 164 -7.91 -23.62 -3.55
C LEU A 164 -6.78 -22.95 -2.78
N LYS A 165 -6.78 -23.01 -1.44
CA LYS A 165 -5.72 -22.42 -0.61
C LYS A 165 -4.36 -23.03 -0.91
N LEU A 166 -4.28 -24.36 -1.05
CA LEU A 166 -3.05 -25.05 -1.39
C LEU A 166 -2.56 -24.66 -2.80
N LEU A 167 -3.44 -24.66 -3.79
CA LEU A 167 -3.11 -24.24 -5.15
C LEU A 167 -2.67 -22.79 -5.22
N THR A 168 -3.32 -21.87 -4.49
CA THR A 168 -2.88 -20.46 -4.41
C THR A 168 -1.43 -20.38 -3.97
N VAL A 169 -1.03 -21.11 -2.92
CA VAL A 169 0.35 -21.10 -2.42
C VAL A 169 1.31 -21.70 -3.45
N VAL A 170 0.98 -22.84 -4.03
CA VAL A 170 1.82 -23.53 -5.03
C VAL A 170 1.99 -22.66 -6.27
N VAL A 171 0.90 -22.15 -6.83
CA VAL A 171 0.90 -21.31 -8.02
C VAL A 171 1.60 -19.98 -7.73
N PHE A 172 1.45 -19.40 -6.54
CA PHE A 172 2.17 -18.19 -6.15
C PHE A 172 3.69 -18.38 -6.24
N PHE A 173 4.23 -19.44 -5.64
CA PHE A 173 5.65 -19.75 -5.73
C PHE A 173 6.08 -20.11 -7.17
N ALA A 174 5.23 -20.80 -7.93
CA ALA A 174 5.47 -21.07 -9.34
C ALA A 174 5.56 -19.77 -10.15
N THR A 175 4.66 -18.80 -9.93
CA THR A 175 4.69 -17.48 -10.57
C THR A 175 5.96 -16.72 -10.21
N LEU A 176 6.39 -16.73 -8.95
CA LEU A 176 7.64 -16.09 -8.54
C LEU A 176 8.87 -16.73 -9.20
N TYR A 177 8.91 -18.06 -9.24
CA TYR A 177 10.02 -18.79 -9.84
C TYR A 177 10.08 -18.59 -11.36
N LEU A 178 8.99 -18.88 -12.07
CA LEU A 178 8.93 -18.72 -13.53
C LEU A 178 9.04 -17.26 -13.95
N GLY A 179 8.35 -16.34 -13.26
CA GLY A 179 8.42 -14.92 -13.51
C GLY A 179 9.84 -14.39 -13.31
N GLY A 180 10.47 -14.71 -12.17
CA GLY A 180 11.87 -14.36 -11.93
C GLY A 180 12.81 -14.91 -13.00
N PHE A 181 12.64 -16.18 -13.38
CA PHE A 181 13.44 -16.82 -14.43
C PHE A 181 13.25 -16.14 -15.80
N ALA A 182 12.00 -15.90 -16.20
CA ALA A 182 11.62 -15.29 -17.48
C ALA A 182 12.09 -13.83 -17.60
N LEU A 183 12.07 -13.07 -16.49
CA LEU A 183 12.61 -11.71 -16.42
C LEU A 183 14.13 -11.67 -16.24
N GLY A 184 14.75 -12.84 -16.15
CA GLY A 184 16.18 -13.00 -16.05
C GLY A 184 16.81 -12.62 -14.72
N VAL A 185 16.03 -12.63 -13.64
CA VAL A 185 16.50 -12.41 -12.28
C VAL A 185 17.65 -13.37 -11.97
N ASN A 186 18.72 -12.81 -11.38
CA ASN A 186 19.87 -13.58 -10.94
C ASN A 186 19.87 -13.71 -9.41
N LEU A 187 20.53 -14.75 -8.87
CA LEU A 187 20.62 -14.97 -7.42
C LEU A 187 21.30 -13.80 -6.70
N ARG A 188 22.24 -13.11 -7.37
CA ARG A 188 22.85 -11.87 -6.87
C ARG A 188 21.84 -10.73 -6.76
N GLU A 189 20.99 -10.56 -7.76
CA GLU A 189 19.92 -9.55 -7.76
C GLU A 189 18.90 -9.88 -6.66
N LEU A 190 18.50 -11.15 -6.54
CA LEU A 190 17.58 -11.61 -5.49
C LEU A 190 18.16 -11.41 -4.09
N ARG A 191 19.45 -11.71 -3.88
CA ARG A 191 20.13 -11.48 -2.59
C ARG A 191 20.23 -10.00 -2.27
N ASN A 192 20.53 -9.16 -3.26
CA ASN A 192 20.58 -7.71 -3.06
C ASN A 192 19.19 -7.16 -2.73
N ALA A 193 18.16 -7.58 -3.46
CA ALA A 193 16.78 -7.23 -3.17
C ALA A 193 16.39 -7.64 -1.74
N GLY A 194 16.72 -8.87 -1.32
CA GLY A 194 16.48 -9.35 0.04
C GLY A 194 17.18 -8.50 1.11
N ARG A 195 18.44 -8.10 0.89
CA ARG A 195 19.17 -7.21 1.79
C ARG A 195 18.54 -5.82 1.88
N TYR A 196 18.13 -5.24 0.75
CA TYR A 196 17.44 -3.95 0.72
C TYR A 196 16.07 -4.01 1.38
N MET A 197 15.31 -5.09 1.18
CA MET A 197 14.03 -5.32 1.84
C MET A 197 14.21 -5.38 3.36
N LEU A 198 15.16 -6.17 3.85
CA LEU A 198 15.44 -6.29 5.28
C LEU A 198 15.85 -4.94 5.88
N GLY A 199 16.76 -4.23 5.21
CA GLY A 199 17.20 -2.90 5.64
C GLY A 199 16.05 -1.88 5.65
N GLY A 200 15.19 -1.91 4.61
CA GLY A 200 14.00 -1.07 4.51
C GLY A 200 12.98 -1.36 5.61
N THR A 201 12.71 -2.63 5.91
CA THR A 201 11.82 -3.03 7.01
C THR A 201 12.38 -2.58 8.35
N ILE A 202 13.68 -2.76 8.59
CA ILE A 202 14.33 -2.28 9.82
C ILE A 202 14.22 -0.75 9.93
N LEU A 203 14.48 -0.01 8.85
CA LEU A 203 14.39 1.45 8.84
C LEU A 203 12.95 1.94 9.03
N ALA A 204 11.97 1.29 8.40
CA ALA A 204 10.56 1.59 8.56
C ALA A 204 10.12 1.36 10.02
N TYR A 205 10.50 0.21 10.60
CA TYR A 205 10.24 -0.11 11.99
C TYR A 205 10.90 0.89 12.95
N ALA A 206 12.18 1.23 12.72
CA ALA A 206 12.89 2.25 13.49
C ALA A 206 12.23 3.63 13.34
N GLY A 207 11.73 3.97 12.15
CA GLY A 207 10.98 5.19 11.89
C GLY A 207 9.68 5.27 12.69
N VAL A 208 8.91 4.19 12.75
CA VAL A 208 7.69 4.08 13.56
C VAL A 208 8.02 4.27 15.04
N LEU A 209 9.04 3.58 15.56
CA LEU A 209 9.47 3.73 16.95
C LEU A 209 9.96 5.14 17.27
N LYS A 210 10.69 5.78 16.34
CA LYS A 210 11.17 7.15 16.51
C LYS A 210 10.02 8.14 16.51
N LEU A 211 9.02 7.99 15.64
CA LEU A 211 7.81 8.82 15.64
C LEU A 211 7.03 8.66 16.95
N ALA A 212 6.84 7.43 17.42
CA ALA A 212 6.19 7.17 18.71
C ALA A 212 6.95 7.83 19.88
N GLY A 213 8.27 7.66 19.94
CA GLY A 213 9.12 8.25 20.98
C GLY A 213 9.18 9.79 20.92
N THR A 214 9.14 10.37 19.73
CA THR A 214 9.12 11.83 19.55
C THR A 214 7.76 12.41 19.91
N GLY A 215 6.67 11.69 19.64
CA GLY A 215 5.32 12.02 20.08
C GLY A 215 5.20 12.04 21.61
N MET A 216 5.76 11.03 22.29
CA MET A 216 5.81 10.99 23.76
C MET A 216 6.66 12.12 24.35
N ARG A 217 7.83 12.41 23.78
CA ARG A 217 8.71 13.51 24.24
C ARG A 217 8.09 14.89 23.97
N GLY A 218 7.37 15.05 22.86
CA GLY A 218 6.61 16.25 22.53
C GLY A 218 5.45 16.49 23.48
N ALA A 219 4.68 15.45 23.80
CA ALA A 219 3.61 15.50 24.79
C ALA A 219 4.15 15.81 26.20
N ALA A 220 5.25 15.19 26.61
CA ALA A 220 5.89 15.45 27.90
C ALA A 220 6.40 16.90 28.01
N ARG A 221 7.03 17.45 26.95
CA ARG A 221 7.43 18.86 26.92
C ARG A 221 6.24 19.81 26.95
N GLY A 222 5.18 19.52 26.19
CA GLY A 222 3.95 20.31 26.18
C GLY A 222 3.22 20.31 27.53
N ALA A 223 3.20 19.17 28.22
CA ALA A 223 2.67 19.06 29.58
C ALA A 223 3.53 19.84 30.58
N MET A 224 4.86 19.75 30.49
CA MET A 224 5.78 20.50 31.36
C MET A 224 5.68 22.02 31.14
N THR A 225 5.56 22.49 29.90
CA THR A 225 5.37 23.92 29.61
C THR A 225 4.01 24.41 30.08
N GLY A 226 2.94 23.63 29.88
CA GLY A 226 1.60 23.93 30.40
C GLY A 226 1.53 23.94 31.93
N ALA A 227 2.26 23.04 32.59
CA ALA A 227 2.38 23.04 34.04
C ALA A 227 3.18 24.27 34.54
N ALA A 228 4.27 24.62 33.87
CA ALA A 228 5.08 25.78 34.22
C ALA A 228 4.31 27.11 34.07
N THR A 229 3.52 27.27 33.01
CA THR A 229 2.66 28.45 32.82
C THR A 229 1.52 28.49 33.85
N GLY A 230 0.92 27.34 34.17
CA GLY A 230 -0.09 27.23 35.23
C GLY A 230 0.45 27.59 36.61
N VAL A 231 1.65 27.14 36.96
CA VAL A 231 2.33 27.50 38.22
C VAL A 231 2.68 28.99 38.26
N GLY A 232 3.11 29.57 37.13
CA GLY A 232 3.33 31.02 37.01
C GLY A 232 2.07 31.83 37.29
N ALA A 233 0.94 31.45 36.69
CA ALA A 233 -0.36 32.10 36.89
C ALA A 233 -0.91 31.95 38.32
N LEU A 234 -0.62 30.85 39.00
CA LEU A 234 -0.97 30.67 40.41
C LEU A 234 -0.11 31.55 41.33
N LYS A 235 1.18 31.67 41.04
CA LYS A 235 2.08 32.55 41.80
C LYS A 235 1.69 34.03 41.68
N THR A 236 1.31 34.49 40.49
CA THR A 236 0.85 35.88 40.29
C THR A 236 -0.45 36.14 41.05
N ARG A 237 -1.44 35.24 40.96
CA ARG A 237 -2.69 35.35 41.73
C ARG A 237 -2.47 35.30 43.25
N ALA A 238 -1.50 34.52 43.71
CA ALA A 238 -1.15 34.47 45.13
C ALA A 238 -0.49 35.78 45.59
N ALA A 239 0.33 36.40 44.74
CA ALA A 239 0.93 37.71 44.99
C ALA A 239 -0.13 38.82 45.03
N GLU A 240 -1.09 38.82 44.10
CA GLU A 240 -2.22 39.76 44.07
C GLU A 240 -3.07 39.65 45.34
N ARG A 241 -3.45 38.44 45.75
CA ARG A 241 -4.22 38.23 47.00
C ARG A 241 -3.45 38.67 48.24
N ARG A 242 -2.12 38.55 48.23
CA ARG A 242 -1.28 39.02 49.33
C ARG A 242 -1.25 40.55 49.36
N ALA A 243 -1.15 41.21 48.21
CA ALA A 243 -1.23 42.66 48.10
C ALA A 243 -2.61 43.19 48.59
N ASP A 244 -3.70 42.55 48.16
CA ASP A 244 -5.06 42.91 48.61
C ASP A 244 -5.25 42.76 50.12
N ARG A 245 -4.68 41.71 50.71
CA ARG A 245 -4.78 41.49 52.16
C ARG A 245 -4.00 42.55 52.95
N VAL A 246 -2.84 42.98 52.44
CA VAL A 246 -2.07 44.07 53.05
C VAL A 246 -2.85 45.38 52.94
N ALA A 247 -3.40 45.70 51.77
CA ALA A 247 -4.21 46.91 51.57
C ALA A 247 -5.47 46.95 52.46
N ARG A 248 -6.14 45.80 52.66
CA ARG A 248 -7.29 45.71 53.57
C ARG A 248 -6.91 45.86 55.03
N ALA A 249 -5.76 45.34 55.43
CA ALA A 249 -5.25 45.49 56.80
C ALA A 249 -4.87 46.95 57.09
N GLU A 250 -4.28 47.65 56.12
CA GLU A 250 -4.02 49.09 56.19
C GLU A 250 -5.34 49.87 56.31
N ALA A 251 -6.35 49.56 55.48
CA ALA A 251 -7.67 50.21 55.54
C ALA A 251 -8.44 49.94 56.85
N GLN A 252 -8.28 48.77 57.47
CA GLN A 252 -8.86 48.46 58.77
C GLN A 252 -8.12 49.14 59.94
N ALA A 253 -6.81 49.35 59.82
CA ALA A 253 -6.07 50.15 60.80
C ALA A 253 -6.48 51.63 60.78
N GLU A 254 -7.04 52.10 59.66
CA GLU A 254 -7.56 53.47 59.51
C GLU A 254 -9.00 53.63 60.03
N PHE A 255 -9.69 52.55 60.41
CA PHE A 255 -11.08 52.60 60.89
C PHE A 255 -11.18 52.18 62.37
N GLU A 256 -11.14 53.18 63.26
CA GLU A 256 -11.42 53.04 64.70
C GLU A 256 -12.96 52.98 64.92
N PRO A 257 -13.54 51.89 65.47
CA PRO A 257 -15.00 51.79 65.55
C PRO A 257 -15.56 52.41 66.84
N GLU A 258 -16.51 53.36 66.72
CA GLU A 258 -17.36 53.79 67.84
C GLU A 258 -18.19 52.61 68.38
N THR A 259 -18.17 52.43 69.70
CA THR A 259 -18.79 51.31 70.41
C THR A 259 -20.30 51.49 70.59
N PHE A 260 -21.11 50.54 70.11
CA PHE A 260 -22.53 50.42 70.44
C PHE A 260 -22.81 49.09 71.15
N ALA A 261 -23.45 49.14 72.32
CA ALA A 261 -23.69 47.99 73.20
C ALA A 261 -25.06 47.33 72.93
N ALA A 262 -25.10 45.99 72.80
CA ALA A 262 -26.33 45.21 72.62
C ALA A 262 -26.69 44.41 73.89
N PRO A 263 -28.00 44.26 74.23
CA PRO A 263 -28.44 43.60 75.47
C PRO A 263 -28.55 42.06 75.36
N PRO A 264 -28.57 41.32 76.49
CA PRO A 264 -28.29 39.88 76.53
C PRO A 264 -29.51 38.96 76.22
N PRO A 265 -29.32 37.80 75.56
CA PRO A 265 -30.40 36.88 75.20
C PRO A 265 -30.73 35.82 76.27
N LEU A 266 -32.03 35.49 76.38
CA LEU A 266 -32.62 34.45 77.23
C LEU A 266 -32.35 33.02 76.69
N LYS A 267 -32.02 32.11 77.60
CA LYS A 267 -31.77 30.68 77.35
C LYS A 267 -33.02 29.84 77.66
N VAL A 268 -33.44 28.94 76.77
CA VAL A 268 -34.31 27.81 77.16
C VAL A 268 -33.89 26.51 76.46
N ARG A 269 -33.91 25.45 77.28
CA ARG A 269 -33.43 24.08 77.10
C ARG A 269 -34.19 23.27 76.04
N ARG A 270 -33.41 22.38 75.40
CA ARG A 270 -33.83 21.30 74.50
C ARG A 270 -34.51 20.16 75.30
N ALA A 271 -35.62 19.65 74.78
CA ALA A 271 -36.19 18.35 75.14
C ALA A 271 -36.23 17.46 73.89
N GLU A 272 -35.90 16.20 74.07
CA GLU A 272 -35.60 15.21 73.04
C GLU A 272 -36.80 14.27 72.80
N ALA A 273 -36.94 13.84 71.54
CA ALA A 273 -37.51 12.60 71.03
C ALA A 273 -38.98 12.19 71.34
N ALA A 274 -39.78 12.06 70.27
CA ALA A 274 -40.56 10.86 69.95
C ALA A 274 -41.35 11.05 68.64
N GLY A 275 -41.49 10.00 67.83
CA GLY A 275 -42.61 9.89 66.87
C GLY A 275 -42.27 9.46 65.45
N HIS A 276 -42.14 8.15 65.26
CA HIS A 276 -42.71 7.31 64.19
C HIS A 276 -43.58 8.00 63.11
N TYR A 277 -43.29 7.74 61.83
CA TYR A 277 -44.24 7.94 60.73
C TYR A 277 -44.15 6.82 59.67
N ASP A 278 -45.33 6.25 59.40
CA ASP A 278 -45.68 5.18 58.45
C ASP A 278 -45.60 5.60 56.97
N GLU A 279 -45.32 4.62 56.09
CA GLU A 279 -45.38 4.72 54.63
C GLU A 279 -46.83 4.63 54.09
N PRO A 280 -47.20 5.38 53.02
CA PRO A 280 -48.50 5.23 52.36
C PRO A 280 -48.48 4.30 51.12
N PRO A 281 -49.61 3.64 50.78
CA PRO A 281 -49.64 2.52 49.85
C PRO A 281 -49.94 2.89 48.38
N VAL A 282 -49.56 1.96 47.50
CA VAL A 282 -49.64 2.02 46.02
C VAL A 282 -51.04 1.61 45.52
N THR A 283 -51.61 2.40 44.62
CA THR A 283 -52.88 2.12 43.90
C THR A 283 -52.66 1.80 42.42
N ARG A 284 -53.30 0.72 41.94
CA ARG A 284 -53.74 0.48 40.54
C ARG A 284 -54.94 -0.48 40.57
N PRO A 285 -55.78 -0.57 39.53
CA PRO A 285 -55.84 0.22 38.29
C PRO A 285 -56.94 1.28 38.26
#